data_AF-A0A496ZSZ0-F1
#
_entry.id   AF-A0A496ZSZ0-F1
#
_cell.length_a   1.000
_cell.length_b   1.000
_cell.length_c   1.000
_cell.angle_alpha   90.00
_cell.angle_beta   90.00
_cell.angle_gamma   90.00
#
_symmetry.space_group_name_H-M   'P 1'
#
loop_
_entity.id
_entity.type
_entity.pdbx_description
1 polymer ?
#
loop_
_entity_poly.entity_id
_entity_poly.type
_entity_poly.pdbx_seq_one_letter_code
_entity_poly.pdbx_strand_id
1 'polypeptide(L)'
;VQQRCLQLQDKTIIPRKRKCKHLIPLVEVIANSFGVKSVSSTKVIKEFNAIMDIFPSEISLWQSDSIQVLLDKRISQKTINRILAVQQGDFGFDPPGYDGLYGCLKINE
;
A
#
# COMPACT_ATOMS: atom_id res chain seq x y z
N VAL A 1 -6.33 -19.09 -7.06
CA VAL A 1 -7.63 -18.35 -6.99
C VAL A 1 -8.04 -17.78 -8.34
N GLN A 2 -7.23 -16.92 -8.97
CA GLN A 2 -7.57 -16.28 -10.26
C GLN A 2 -8.08 -17.25 -11.34
N GLN A 3 -7.36 -18.35 -11.57
CA GLN A 3 -7.77 -19.38 -12.55
C GLN A 3 -9.14 -20.00 -12.23
N ARG A 4 -9.44 -20.18 -10.94
CA ARG A 4 -10.73 -20.73 -10.51
C ARG A 4 -11.87 -19.74 -10.75
N CYS A 5 -11.63 -18.44 -10.56
CA CYS A 5 -12.61 -17.40 -10.92
C CYS A 5 -12.91 -17.41 -12.42
N LEU A 6 -11.88 -17.57 -13.27
CA LEU A 6 -12.05 -17.66 -14.72
C LEU A 6 -12.85 -18.91 -15.13
N GLN A 7 -12.60 -20.06 -14.50
CA GLN A 7 -13.34 -21.31 -14.76
C GLN A 7 -14.83 -21.21 -14.43
N LEU A 8 -15.19 -20.41 -13.42
CA LEU A 8 -16.56 -20.24 -12.94
C LEU A 8 -17.23 -18.97 -13.49
N GLN A 9 -16.56 -18.20 -14.33
CA GLN A 9 -17.08 -16.95 -14.84
C GLN A 9 -18.25 -17.19 -15.78
N ASP A 10 -19.43 -16.69 -15.40
CA ASP A 10 -20.58 -16.59 -16.29
C ASP A 10 -20.51 -15.28 -17.08
N LYS A 11 -20.43 -15.37 -18.42
CA LYS A 11 -20.35 -14.21 -19.31
C LYS A 11 -21.71 -13.52 -19.50
N THR A 12 -22.81 -14.14 -19.09
CA THR A 12 -24.17 -13.59 -19.22
C THR A 12 -24.54 -12.64 -18.07
N ILE A 13 -23.88 -12.78 -16.91
CA ILE A 13 -24.10 -11.93 -15.73
C ILE A 13 -23.09 -10.79 -15.75
N ILE A 14 -23.58 -9.56 -15.90
CA ILE A 14 -22.73 -8.35 -15.84
C ILE A 14 -22.78 -7.77 -14.43
N PRO A 15 -21.73 -7.92 -13.60
CA PRO A 15 -21.71 -7.39 -12.25
C PRO A 15 -21.65 -5.85 -12.25
N ARG A 16 -22.30 -5.23 -11.27
CA ARG A 16 -22.25 -3.78 -11.08
C ARG A 16 -20.82 -3.33 -10.76
N LYS A 17 -20.30 -2.37 -11.53
CA LYS A 17 -18.98 -1.78 -11.27
C LYS A 17 -19.01 -1.02 -9.94
N ARG A 18 -18.13 -1.42 -9.01
CA ARG A 18 -17.86 -0.72 -7.75
C ARG A 18 -16.42 -0.21 -7.77
N LYS A 19 -16.18 0.95 -7.17
CA LYS A 19 -14.82 1.45 -6.96
C LYS A 19 -14.20 0.61 -5.83
N CYS A 20 -13.26 -0.26 -6.18
CA CYS A 20 -12.41 -0.97 -5.23
C CYS A 20 -11.06 -0.26 -5.17
N LYS A 21 -10.55 0.01 -3.96
CA LYS A 21 -9.19 0.48 -3.76
C LYS A 21 -8.37 -0.65 -3.15
N HIS A 22 -7.23 -0.94 -3.76
CA HIS A 22 -6.22 -1.81 -3.17
C HIS A 22 -5.31 -0.93 -2.31
N LEU A 23 -5.03 -1.36 -1.08
CA LEU A 23 -4.19 -0.63 -0.14
C LEU A 23 -3.19 -1.58 0.48
N ILE A 24 -2.05 -1.02 0.88
CA ILE A 24 -1.01 -1.70 1.65
C ILE A 24 -0.96 -1.03 3.02
N PRO A 25 -0.87 -1.80 4.13
CA PRO A 25 -0.70 -1.21 5.46
C PRO A 25 0.48 -0.24 5.50
N LEU A 26 0.30 0.93 6.11
CA LEU A 26 1.32 1.99 6.14
C LEU A 26 2.68 1.50 6.67
N VAL A 27 2.69 0.62 7.67
CA VAL A 27 3.92 0.02 8.20
C VAL A 27 4.72 -0.78 7.16
N GLU A 28 4.05 -1.45 6.22
CA GLU A 28 4.70 -2.17 5.12
C GLU A 28 5.26 -1.18 4.08
N VAL A 29 4.54 -0.09 3.80
CA VAL A 29 5.02 0.98 2.91
C VAL A 29 6.28 1.65 3.47
N ILE A 30 6.27 1.95 4.77
CA ILE A 30 7.43 2.53 5.47
C ILE A 30 8.59 1.52 5.48
N ALA A 31 8.33 0.25 5.81
CA ALA A 31 9.37 -0.79 5.80
C ALA A 31 9.99 -0.96 4.40
N ASN A 32 9.18 -0.92 3.34
CA ASN A 32 9.62 -0.94 1.95
C ASN A 32 10.51 0.28 1.64
N SER A 33 10.11 1.49 2.05
CA SER A 33 10.90 2.70 1.84
C SER A 33 12.29 2.61 2.50
N PHE A 34 12.37 1.99 3.68
CA PHE A 34 13.61 1.77 4.42
C PHE A 34 14.40 0.53 3.98
N GLY A 35 13.88 -0.27 3.04
CA GLY A 35 14.50 -1.51 2.59
C GLY A 35 14.64 -2.57 3.69
N VAL A 36 13.71 -2.61 4.65
CA VAL A 36 13.72 -3.60 5.74
C VAL A 36 12.55 -4.57 5.63
N LYS A 37 12.80 -5.82 6.02
CA LYS A 37 11.76 -6.86 6.02
C LYS A 37 10.86 -6.80 7.26
N SER A 38 11.37 -6.30 8.39
CA SER A 38 10.62 -6.24 9.65
C SER A 38 9.83 -4.94 9.76
N VAL A 39 8.50 -5.07 9.73
CA VAL A 39 7.54 -3.97 9.98
C VAL A 39 7.54 -3.52 11.44
N SER A 40 8.03 -4.35 12.36
CA SER A 40 8.12 -4.05 13.80
C SER A 40 9.45 -3.42 14.21
N SER A 41 10.32 -3.08 13.26
CA SER A 41 11.58 -2.42 13.59
C SER A 41 11.33 -1.04 14.21
N THR A 42 12.17 -0.64 15.17
CA THR A 42 12.01 0.63 15.90
C THR A 42 11.94 1.84 14.97
N LYS A 43 12.68 1.84 13.86
CA LYS A 43 12.63 2.93 12.88
C LYS A 43 11.29 3.00 12.12
N VAL A 44 10.70 1.86 11.77
CA VAL A 44 9.39 1.81 11.09
C VAL A 44 8.30 2.32 12.04
N ILE A 45 8.31 1.85 13.29
CA ILE A 45 7.33 2.28 14.30
C ILE A 45 7.45 3.78 14.60
N LYS A 46 8.68 4.31 14.70
CA LYS A 46 8.90 5.75 14.91
C LYS A 46 8.35 6.59 13.76
N GLU A 47 8.63 6.20 12.51
CA GLU A 47 8.12 6.91 11.33
C GLU A 47 6.59 6.81 11.25
N PHE A 48 6.03 5.63 11.53
CA PHE A 48 4.58 5.40 11.56
C PHE A 48 3.89 6.32 12.57
N ASN A 49 4.39 6.36 13.81
CA ASN A 49 3.84 7.23 14.84
C ASN A 49 3.94 8.71 14.45
N ALA A 50 5.08 9.13 13.87
CA ALA A 50 5.25 10.51 13.39
C ALA A 50 4.23 10.90 12.31
N ILE A 51 3.80 9.96 11.46
CA ILE A 51 2.73 10.18 10.48
C ILE A 51 1.35 10.20 11.17
N MET A 52 1.10 9.31 12.12
CA MET A 52 -0.17 9.26 12.87
C MET A 52 -0.37 10.45 13.83
N ASP A 53 0.70 11.15 14.22
CA ASP A 53 0.59 12.43 14.94
C ASP A 53 -0.04 13.54 14.07
N ILE A 54 0.01 13.39 12.74
CA ILE A 54 -0.51 14.36 11.77
C ILE A 54 -1.89 13.94 11.27
N PHE A 55 -2.08 12.64 11.04
CA PHE A 55 -3.32 12.07 10.52
C PHE A 55 -4.07 11.28 11.60
N PRO A 56 -5.37 11.57 11.86
CA PRO A 56 -6.16 10.87 12.87
C PRO A 56 -6.22 9.34 12.70
N SER A 57 -6.04 8.85 11.47
CA SER A 57 -6.04 7.42 11.14
C SER A 57 -5.33 7.14 9.82
N GLU A 58 -4.99 5.87 9.59
CA GLU A 58 -4.43 5.43 8.31
C GLU A 58 -5.41 5.66 7.14
N ILE A 59 -6.71 5.47 7.37
CA ILE A 59 -7.73 5.74 6.34
C ILE A 59 -7.78 7.22 5.99
N SER A 60 -7.66 8.12 6.98
CA SER A 60 -7.60 9.57 6.70
C SER A 60 -6.36 9.96 5.90
N LEU A 61 -5.23 9.27 6.10
CA LEU A 61 -4.05 9.45 5.26
C LEU A 61 -4.37 9.06 3.81
N TRP A 62 -4.90 7.84 3.59
CA TRP A 62 -5.19 7.34 2.23
C TRP A 62 -6.25 8.15 1.47
N GLN A 63 -7.12 8.86 2.19
CA GLN A 63 -8.14 9.74 1.62
C GLN A 63 -7.70 11.19 1.45
N SER A 64 -6.52 11.57 1.95
CA SER A 64 -6.05 12.96 1.92
C SER A 64 -5.44 13.33 0.58
N ASP A 65 -5.80 14.50 0.05
CA ASP A 65 -5.15 15.11 -1.12
C ASP A 65 -3.88 15.91 -0.75
N SER A 66 -3.61 16.08 0.56
CA SER A 66 -2.57 16.97 1.08
C SER A 66 -1.35 16.23 1.66
N ILE A 67 -1.17 14.94 1.35
CA ILE A 67 -0.11 14.08 1.93
C ILE A 67 1.28 14.72 1.76
N GLN A 68 1.64 15.15 0.55
CA GLN A 68 2.95 15.73 0.26
C GLN A 68 3.22 16.97 1.11
N VAL A 69 2.22 17.85 1.28
CA VAL A 69 2.37 19.11 2.03
C VAL A 69 2.44 18.85 3.53
N LEU A 70 1.59 17.97 4.05
CA LEU A 70 1.49 17.68 5.48
C LEU A 70 2.71 16.91 6.01
N LEU A 71 3.32 16.06 5.18
CA LEU A 71 4.49 15.25 5.55
C LEU A 71 5.83 15.91 5.21
N ASP A 72 5.81 17.01 4.45
CA ASP A 72 7.02 17.72 4.02
C ASP A 72 7.93 18.06 5.21
N LYS A 73 9.25 17.93 5.00
CA LYS A 73 10.31 18.18 5.99
C LYS A 73 10.31 17.30 7.25
N ARG A 74 9.26 16.53 7.53
CA ARG A 74 9.18 15.62 8.69
C ARG A 74 9.50 14.19 8.33
N ILE A 75 9.09 13.77 7.14
CA ILE A 75 9.19 12.41 6.63
C ILE A 75 10.11 12.43 5.41
N SER A 76 10.86 11.34 5.21
CA SER A 76 11.75 11.27 4.05
C SER A 76 10.96 11.35 2.74
N GLN A 77 11.47 12.07 1.74
CA GLN A 77 10.81 12.16 0.42
C GLN A 77 10.61 10.77 -0.21
N LYS A 78 11.52 9.82 0.07
CA LYS A 78 11.37 8.43 -0.37
C LYS A 78 10.12 7.78 0.22
N THR A 79 9.88 7.93 1.52
CA THR A 79 8.67 7.42 2.19
C THR A 79 7.42 8.09 1.62
N ILE A 80 7.45 9.41 1.46
CA ILE A 80 6.32 10.17 0.88
C ILE A 80 5.98 9.67 -0.53
N ASN A 81 6.99 9.49 -1.40
CA ASN A 81 6.80 8.97 -2.75
C ASN A 81 6.17 7.57 -2.75
N ARG A 82 6.55 6.71 -1.81
CA ARG A 82 6.00 5.35 -1.69
C ARG A 82 4.55 5.37 -1.18
N ILE A 83 4.21 6.27 -0.25
CA ILE A 83 2.83 6.49 0.21
C ILE A 83 1.95 6.98 -0.94
N LEU A 84 2.41 7.97 -1.72
CA LEU A 84 1.68 8.49 -2.88
C LEU A 84 1.47 7.43 -3.96
N ALA A 85 2.50 6.61 -4.23
CA ALA A 85 2.40 5.50 -5.17
C ALA A 85 1.29 4.50 -4.76
N VAL A 86 1.25 4.11 -3.48
CA VAL A 86 0.18 3.24 -2.96
C VAL A 86 -1.19 3.89 -3.08
N GLN A 87 -1.31 5.19 -2.78
CA GLN A 87 -2.56 5.92 -2.91
C GLN A 87 -3.09 5.94 -4.37
N GLN A 88 -2.17 6.00 -5.34
CA GLN A 88 -2.45 6.02 -6.77
C GLN A 88 -2.63 4.61 -7.37
N GLY A 89 -2.37 3.55 -6.59
CA GLY A 89 -2.42 2.17 -7.07
C GLY A 89 -1.16 1.74 -7.86
N ASP A 90 -0.07 2.49 -7.75
CA ASP A 90 1.23 2.22 -8.37
C ASP A 90 2.09 1.29 -7.49
N PHE A 91 1.59 0.07 -7.32
CA PHE A 91 2.27 -1.00 -6.61
C PHE A 91 1.83 -2.37 -7.13
N GLY A 92 2.64 -3.39 -6.85
CA GLY A 92 2.37 -4.75 -7.26
C GLY A 92 3.15 -5.76 -6.43
N PHE A 93 3.12 -7.01 -6.88
CA PHE A 93 3.88 -8.09 -6.27
C PHE A 93 4.62 -8.86 -7.37
N ASP A 94 5.95 -8.92 -7.26
CA ASP A 94 6.81 -9.61 -8.23
C ASP A 94 7.91 -10.44 -7.54
N PRO A 95 7.86 -11.79 -7.62
CA PRO A 95 6.84 -12.57 -8.30
C PRO A 95 5.47 -12.45 -7.61
N PRO A 96 4.35 -12.69 -8.32
CA PRO A 96 3.04 -12.77 -7.71
C PRO A 96 2.97 -13.97 -6.75
N GLY A 97 2.08 -13.90 -5.76
CA GLY A 97 1.87 -15.01 -4.84
C GLY A 97 1.33 -16.26 -5.55
N TYR A 98 1.97 -17.40 -5.32
CA TYR A 98 1.63 -18.67 -5.94
C TYR A 98 1.99 -19.83 -5.00
N ASP A 99 1.17 -20.88 -5.01
CA ASP A 99 1.40 -22.15 -4.32
C ASP A 99 1.80 -22.03 -2.83
N GLY A 100 1.02 -21.24 -2.08
CA GLY A 100 1.24 -21.02 -0.65
C GLY A 100 2.34 -20.02 -0.31
N LEU A 101 3.05 -19.48 -1.31
CA LEU A 101 4.02 -18.41 -1.14
C LEU A 101 3.38 -17.05 -1.42
N TYR A 102 3.58 -16.10 -0.50
CA TYR A 102 3.20 -14.70 -0.73
C TYR A 102 4.10 -14.07 -1.79
N GLY A 103 3.53 -13.15 -2.56
CA GLY A 103 4.29 -12.36 -3.53
C GLY A 103 5.21 -11.34 -2.85
N CYS A 104 6.19 -10.83 -3.58
CA CYS A 104 7.11 -9.82 -3.04
C CYS A 104 6.64 -8.40 -3.39
N LEU A 105 6.31 -7.60 -2.38
CA LEU A 105 5.80 -6.24 -2.56
C LEU A 105 6.79 -5.33 -3.31
N LYS A 106 6.30 -4.70 -4.37
CA LYS A 106 6.96 -3.68 -5.19
C LYS A 106 6.12 -2.42 -5.20
N ILE A 107 6.74 -1.26 -4.99
CA ILE A 107 6.03 0.04 -4.96
C ILE A 107 6.83 1.00 -5.83
N ASN A 108 6.23 1.58 -6.88
CA ASN A 108 6.93 2.52 -7.78
C ASN A 108 8.32 1.99 -8.19
N GLU A 109 8.31 0.78 -8.77
CA GLU A 109 9.44 0.00 -9.27
C GLU A 109 9.06 -0.67 -10.60
#